data_AF-A0A411DW48-F1
#
_entry.id   AF-A0A411DW48-F1
#
_cell.length_a   1.000
_cell.length_b   1.000
_cell.length_c   1.000
_cell.angle_alpha   90.00
_cell.angle_beta   90.00
_cell.angle_gamma   90.00
#
_symmetry.space_group_name_H-M   'P 1'
#
loop_
_entity.id
_entity.type
_entity.pdbx_description
1 polymer ?
#
loop_
_entity_poly.entity_id
_entity_poly.type
_entity_poly.pdbx_seq_one_letter_code
_entity_poly.pdbx_strand_id
1 'polypeptide(L)'
;MGLKQEQGCGARNEGDVLLDFGLSQWQKTDVFKKSYIIYRALAFIILLLVRICQTTIYIPSFSDFLQLLLPISMWIYLATLLDASLQLATSILLARVFKSEDTALSSGSSEIYGRYETEHLSPSFARLVKLQLVVVSVSRTVAPLVTLSYLSGVLTEHGMNYGYFSKVHYIIPLVYAALDLLVSRMPCKARHFLFPASFLLTFTGYTWIYYCYDGRDIFGSSAVNSLIDWQHSLQSTIVAIAALVLSLIIHVVNMTIVRMRQKICAWKFQTGNNSYTLLPLYKI
;
A
#
# COMPACT_ATOMS: atom_id res chain seq x y z
N MET A 1 49.16 17.64 1.57
CA MET A 1 48.03 16.98 2.26
C MET A 1 46.76 17.74 1.94
N GLY A 2 45.99 17.30 0.94
CA GLY A 2 44.71 17.90 0.59
C GLY A 2 43.61 17.29 1.45
N LEU A 3 42.99 18.09 2.31
CA LEU A 3 41.79 17.70 3.04
C LEU A 3 40.69 17.40 2.01
N LYS A 4 40.34 16.11 1.85
CA LYS A 4 39.10 15.71 1.19
C LYS A 4 37.97 16.39 1.97
N GLN A 5 37.40 17.44 1.40
CA GLN A 5 36.13 17.98 1.87
C GLN A 5 35.14 16.83 1.82
N GLU A 6 34.81 16.29 2.99
CA GLU A 6 33.63 15.45 3.15
C GLU A 6 32.44 16.34 2.79
N GLN A 7 32.00 16.24 1.53
CA GLN A 7 30.72 16.79 1.11
C GLN A 7 29.69 16.16 2.03
N GLY A 8 29.25 16.95 3.01
CA GLY A 8 28.27 16.57 3.99
C GLY A 8 27.09 15.97 3.25
N CYS A 9 26.74 14.74 3.66
CA CYS A 9 25.57 14.00 3.21
C CYS A 9 24.34 14.90 3.32
N GLY A 10 24.05 15.65 2.25
CA GLY A 10 23.02 16.67 2.20
C GLY A 10 21.67 16.02 2.49
N ALA A 11 20.92 16.60 3.42
CA ALA A 11 19.56 16.18 3.66
C ALA A 11 18.80 16.28 2.33
N ARG A 12 18.24 15.16 1.88
CA ARG A 12 17.47 15.11 0.63
C ARG A 12 16.25 16.02 0.79
N ASN A 13 16.04 16.93 -0.16
CA ASN A 13 14.81 17.74 -0.19
C ASN A 13 13.59 16.80 -0.28
N GLU A 14 12.48 17.14 0.39
CA GLU A 14 11.25 16.32 0.38
C GLU A 14 10.77 15.98 -1.04
N GLY A 15 11.18 16.79 -2.01
CA GLY A 15 10.85 16.63 -3.40
C GLY A 15 11.32 15.34 -4.05
N ASP A 16 12.57 14.93 -3.82
CA ASP A 16 13.11 13.73 -4.44
C ASP A 16 12.38 12.44 -4.00
N VAL A 17 11.66 12.51 -2.87
CA VAL A 17 10.86 11.41 -2.35
C VAL A 17 9.63 11.17 -3.22
N LEU A 18 9.10 12.19 -3.91
CA LEU A 18 7.89 12.07 -4.73
C LEU A 18 8.13 11.26 -6.01
N LEU A 19 9.33 11.33 -6.59
CA LEU A 19 9.69 10.56 -7.80
C LEU A 19 9.77 9.05 -7.54
N ASP A 20 10.01 8.64 -6.30
CA ASP A 20 10.12 7.22 -5.92
C ASP A 20 8.75 6.48 -5.98
N PHE A 21 7.61 7.17 -6.02
CA PHE A 21 6.26 6.57 -5.95
C PHE A 21 5.78 5.90 -7.25
N GLY A 22 6.45 6.16 -8.38
CA GLY A 22 6.15 5.57 -9.69
C GLY A 22 7.26 4.68 -10.25
N LEU A 23 8.26 4.33 -9.43
CA LEU A 23 9.43 3.58 -9.85
C LEU A 23 9.54 2.24 -9.13
N SER A 24 10.05 1.24 -9.83
CA SER A 24 10.58 0.04 -9.21
C SER A 24 11.92 0.35 -8.57
N GLN A 25 12.18 -0.23 -7.41
CA GLN A 25 13.49 -0.13 -6.75
C GLN A 25 14.64 -0.76 -7.56
N TRP A 26 14.31 -1.60 -8.54
CA TRP A 26 15.28 -2.29 -9.41
C TRP A 26 15.58 -1.48 -10.68
N GLN A 27 15.01 -0.29 -10.80
CA GLN A 27 15.30 0.67 -11.86
C GLN A 27 16.40 1.63 -11.39
N LYS A 28 17.27 2.03 -12.33
CA LYS A 28 18.10 3.22 -12.13
C LYS A 28 17.17 4.43 -12.10
N THR A 29 17.47 5.44 -11.29
CA THR A 29 16.65 6.64 -11.10
C THR A 29 16.34 7.37 -12.41
N ASP A 30 17.23 7.22 -13.38
CA ASP A 30 17.26 8.05 -14.58
C ASP A 30 16.60 7.36 -15.78
N VAL A 31 16.11 6.13 -15.61
CA VAL A 31 15.55 5.33 -16.72
C VAL A 31 14.22 4.72 -16.35
N PHE A 32 13.18 5.24 -16.99
CA PHE A 32 11.84 4.68 -16.93
C PHE A 32 11.76 3.33 -17.69
N LYS A 33 11.28 2.25 -17.06
CA LYS A 33 11.04 0.97 -17.76
C LYS A 33 9.56 0.67 -17.94
N LYS A 34 9.16 0.45 -19.21
CA LYS A 34 7.81 0.03 -19.61
C LYS A 34 7.34 -1.25 -18.91
N SER A 35 8.25 -2.18 -18.62
CA SER A 35 7.94 -3.44 -17.91
C SER A 35 7.30 -3.21 -16.55
N TYR A 36 7.64 -2.12 -15.85
CA TYR A 36 7.05 -1.79 -14.56
C TYR A 36 5.60 -1.31 -14.69
N ILE A 37 5.26 -0.49 -15.69
CA ILE A 37 3.85 -0.14 -15.98
C ILE A 37 3.06 -1.42 -16.28
N ILE A 38 3.61 -2.30 -17.11
CA ILE A 38 2.94 -3.56 -17.47
C ILE A 38 2.65 -4.38 -16.21
N TYR A 39 3.63 -4.52 -15.31
CA TYR A 39 3.43 -5.15 -14.01
C TYR A 39 2.29 -4.49 -13.20
N ARG A 40 2.26 -3.16 -13.11
CA ARG A 40 1.20 -2.42 -12.40
C ARG A 40 -0.18 -2.61 -13.03
N ALA A 41 -0.26 -2.58 -14.35
CA ALA A 41 -1.49 -2.79 -15.10
C ALA A 41 -2.01 -4.21 -14.89
N LEU A 42 -1.15 -5.23 -14.98
CA LEU A 42 -1.52 -6.62 -14.70
C LEU A 42 -2.00 -6.81 -13.26
N ALA A 43 -1.31 -6.25 -12.27
CA ALA A 43 -1.73 -6.35 -10.88
C ALA A 43 -3.12 -5.72 -10.65
N PHE A 44 -3.37 -4.54 -11.22
CA PHE A 44 -4.67 -3.89 -11.18
C PHE A 44 -5.75 -4.72 -11.87
N ILE A 45 -5.50 -5.21 -13.09
CA ILE A 45 -6.44 -6.03 -13.85
C ILE A 45 -6.79 -7.31 -13.10
N ILE A 46 -5.82 -8.02 -12.52
CA ILE A 46 -6.05 -9.24 -11.75
C ILE A 46 -6.97 -8.96 -10.55
N LEU A 47 -6.68 -7.91 -9.77
CA LEU A 47 -7.52 -7.50 -8.64
C LEU A 47 -8.94 -7.11 -9.10
N LEU A 48 -9.04 -6.37 -10.20
CA LEU A 48 -10.33 -5.96 -10.75
C LEU A 48 -11.15 -7.15 -11.24
N LEU A 49 -10.54 -8.08 -11.98
CA LEU A 49 -11.22 -9.26 -12.49
C LEU A 49 -11.71 -10.17 -11.37
N VAL A 50 -10.88 -10.42 -10.36
CA VAL A 50 -11.30 -11.19 -9.19
C VAL A 50 -12.49 -10.51 -8.52
N ARG A 51 -12.47 -9.17 -8.36
CA ARG A 51 -13.60 -8.44 -7.79
C ARG A 51 -14.86 -8.58 -8.63
N ILE A 52 -14.76 -8.40 -9.95
CA ILE A 52 -15.89 -8.52 -10.86
C ILE A 52 -16.49 -9.92 -10.75
N CYS A 53 -15.68 -10.98 -10.87
CA CYS A 53 -16.12 -12.36 -10.74
C CYS A 53 -16.82 -12.63 -9.41
N GLN A 54 -16.34 -12.06 -8.31
CA GLN A 54 -16.99 -12.21 -7.01
C GLN A 54 -18.33 -11.47 -6.97
N THR A 55 -18.38 -10.23 -7.46
CA THR A 55 -19.62 -9.45 -7.46
C THR A 55 -20.70 -10.07 -8.35
N THR A 56 -20.33 -10.63 -9.50
CA THR A 56 -21.29 -11.25 -10.43
C THR A 56 -21.83 -12.57 -9.92
N ILE A 57 -21.06 -13.34 -9.16
CA ILE A 57 -21.50 -14.62 -8.60
C ILE A 57 -22.39 -14.42 -7.35
N TYR A 58 -22.11 -13.41 -6.53
CA TYR A 58 -22.66 -13.32 -5.17
C TYR A 58 -23.67 -12.18 -4.92
N ILE A 59 -23.87 -11.26 -5.86
CA ILE A 59 -24.71 -10.07 -5.62
C ILE A 59 -25.91 -10.03 -6.57
N PRO A 60 -27.01 -10.73 -6.24
CA PRO A 60 -28.24 -10.61 -7.01
C PRO A 60 -28.98 -9.30 -6.74
N SER A 61 -28.75 -8.64 -5.60
CA SER A 61 -29.48 -7.42 -5.20
C SER A 61 -28.62 -6.33 -4.55
N PHE A 62 -29.10 -5.08 -4.52
CA PHE A 62 -28.42 -3.95 -3.88
C PHE A 62 -28.31 -4.09 -2.36
N SER A 63 -29.26 -4.76 -1.71
CA SER A 63 -29.18 -5.02 -0.28
C SER A 63 -28.02 -5.98 0.06
N ASP A 64 -27.77 -6.97 -0.80
CA ASP A 64 -26.61 -7.87 -0.64
C ASP A 64 -25.28 -7.11 -0.86
N PHE A 65 -25.28 -6.11 -1.74
CA PHE A 65 -24.13 -5.22 -1.91
C PHE A 65 -23.81 -4.43 -0.64
N LEU A 66 -24.81 -3.88 0.06
CA LEU A 66 -24.57 -3.17 1.32
C LEU A 66 -24.05 -4.10 2.42
N GLN A 67 -24.50 -5.35 2.45
CA GLN A 67 -23.98 -6.34 3.40
C GLN A 67 -22.52 -6.69 3.13
N LEU A 68 -22.07 -6.64 1.88
CA LEU A 68 -20.66 -6.81 1.55
C LEU A 68 -19.78 -5.66 2.07
N LEU A 69 -20.34 -4.55 2.53
CA LEU A 69 -19.56 -3.49 3.20
C LEU A 69 -19.35 -3.76 4.70
N LEU A 70 -19.97 -4.80 5.29
CA LEU A 70 -19.77 -5.10 6.71
C LEU A 70 -18.46 -5.84 7.01
N PRO A 71 -18.04 -6.85 6.24
CA PRO A 71 -16.81 -7.57 6.52
C PRO A 71 -15.57 -6.68 6.29
N ILE A 72 -14.67 -6.65 7.27
CA ILE A 72 -13.38 -5.95 7.14
C ILE A 72 -12.58 -6.42 5.91
N SER A 73 -12.71 -7.69 5.53
CA SER A 73 -12.06 -8.26 4.35
C SER A 73 -12.41 -7.55 3.05
N MET A 74 -13.64 -7.02 2.94
CA MET A 74 -14.08 -6.27 1.78
C MET A 74 -13.47 -4.87 1.76
N TRP A 75 -13.38 -4.20 2.91
CA TRP A 75 -12.68 -2.91 3.02
C TRP A 75 -11.21 -3.04 2.62
N ILE A 76 -10.55 -4.12 3.05
CA ILE A 76 -9.15 -4.38 2.70
C ILE A 76 -9.01 -4.66 1.22
N TYR A 77 -9.89 -5.47 0.64
CA TYR A 77 -9.86 -5.71 -0.79
C TYR A 77 -10.03 -4.40 -1.58
N LEU A 78 -10.99 -3.57 -1.20
CA LEU A 78 -11.23 -2.26 -1.82
C LEU A 78 -10.03 -1.32 -1.64
N ALA A 79 -9.42 -1.28 -0.45
CA ALA A 79 -8.21 -0.50 -0.19
C ALA A 79 -7.05 -0.97 -1.07
N THR A 80 -6.87 -2.28 -1.26
CA THR A 80 -5.85 -2.85 -2.13
C THR A 80 -6.13 -2.60 -3.62
N LEU A 81 -7.38 -2.66 -4.06
CA LEU A 81 -7.76 -2.31 -5.43
C LEU A 81 -7.52 -0.81 -5.70
N LEU A 82 -7.90 0.05 -4.74
CA LEU A 82 -7.62 1.48 -4.79
C LEU A 82 -6.12 1.75 -4.83
N ASP A 83 -5.34 1.08 -3.97
CA ASP A 83 -3.88 1.14 -3.99
C ASP A 83 -3.33 0.83 -5.39
N ALA A 84 -3.66 -0.35 -5.94
CA ALA A 84 -3.22 -0.74 -7.27
C ALA A 84 -3.60 0.26 -8.37
N SER A 85 -4.80 0.83 -8.31
CA SER A 85 -5.26 1.86 -9.25
C SER A 85 -4.43 3.14 -9.16
N LEU A 86 -4.14 3.62 -7.93
CA LEU A 86 -3.35 4.81 -7.69
C LEU A 86 -1.89 4.59 -8.12
N GLN A 87 -1.31 3.42 -7.83
CA GLN A 87 0.04 3.07 -8.28
C GLN A 87 0.16 3.03 -9.80
N LEU A 88 -0.85 2.49 -10.50
CA LEU A 88 -0.89 2.50 -11.96
C LEU A 88 -1.00 3.93 -12.50
N ALA A 89 -1.92 4.74 -11.96
CA ALA A 89 -2.11 6.13 -12.37
C ALA A 89 -0.83 6.96 -12.19
N THR A 90 -0.20 6.89 -11.02
CA THR A 90 1.07 7.57 -10.75
C THR A 90 2.18 7.11 -11.70
N SER A 91 2.27 5.81 -11.98
CA SER A 91 3.28 5.26 -12.91
C SER A 91 3.08 5.75 -14.34
N ILE A 92 1.83 5.87 -14.81
CA ILE A 92 1.50 6.40 -16.14
C ILE A 92 1.81 7.90 -16.22
N LEU A 93 1.44 8.67 -15.20
CA LEU A 93 1.72 10.11 -15.16
C LEU A 93 3.22 10.38 -15.16
N LEU A 94 3.98 9.63 -14.34
CA LEU A 94 5.43 9.74 -14.30
C LEU A 94 6.07 9.39 -15.65
N ALA A 95 5.57 8.36 -16.34
CA ALA A 95 6.04 8.01 -17.68
C ALA A 95 5.84 9.13 -18.71
N ARG A 96 4.74 9.88 -18.59
CA ARG A 96 4.45 11.02 -19.48
C ARG A 96 5.43 12.17 -19.23
N VAL A 97 5.77 12.42 -17.97
CA VAL A 97 6.76 13.43 -17.59
C VAL A 97 8.12 13.09 -18.20
N PHE A 98 8.62 11.87 -18.00
CA PHE A 98 9.89 11.43 -18.59
C PHE A 98 9.91 11.52 -20.13
N LYS A 99 8.82 11.14 -20.81
CA LYS A 99 8.75 11.24 -22.29
C LYS A 99 8.80 12.69 -22.78
N SER A 100 8.18 13.61 -22.04
CA SER A 100 8.22 15.03 -22.36
C SER A 100 9.64 15.58 -22.25
N GLU A 101 10.41 15.12 -21.26
CA GLU A 101 11.80 15.51 -21.06
C GLU A 101 12.71 15.01 -22.18
N ASP A 102 12.64 13.72 -22.53
CA ASP A 102 13.43 13.15 -23.63
C ASP A 102 13.27 13.96 -24.93
N THR A 103 12.06 14.48 -25.16
CA THR A 103 11.74 15.34 -26.30
C THR A 103 12.42 16.71 -26.19
N ALA A 104 12.35 17.36 -25.03
CA ALA A 104 13.00 18.67 -24.78
C ALA A 104 14.54 18.60 -24.81
N LEU A 105 15.11 17.45 -24.43
CA LEU A 105 16.54 17.20 -24.51
C LEU A 105 17.02 16.99 -25.93
N SER A 106 16.24 16.26 -26.74
CA SER A 106 16.53 16.11 -28.16
C SER A 106 16.51 17.45 -28.91
N SER A 107 15.82 18.47 -28.39
CA SER A 107 15.81 19.83 -28.95
C SER A 107 16.97 20.73 -28.47
N GLY A 108 17.98 20.20 -27.78
CA GLY A 108 19.21 20.93 -27.47
C GLY A 108 19.15 21.86 -26.24
N SER A 109 18.10 21.77 -25.42
CA SER A 109 18.00 22.54 -24.17
C SER A 109 18.73 21.82 -23.01
N SER A 110 20.06 21.91 -23.00
CA SER A 110 20.92 21.12 -22.08
C SER A 110 20.92 21.58 -20.62
N GLU A 111 20.28 22.70 -20.27
CA GLU A 111 20.32 23.24 -18.89
C GLU A 111 19.29 22.65 -17.91
N ILE A 112 18.37 21.78 -18.36
CA ILE A 112 17.18 21.42 -17.55
C ILE A 112 17.38 20.17 -16.68
N TYR A 113 18.46 19.41 -16.83
CA TYR A 113 18.58 18.09 -16.17
C TYR A 113 18.88 18.14 -14.66
N GLY A 114 19.24 19.29 -14.10
CA GLY A 114 19.79 19.37 -12.74
C GLY A 114 18.78 19.57 -11.61
N ARG A 115 17.53 19.99 -11.90
CA ARG A 115 16.69 20.57 -10.85
C ARG A 115 15.19 20.48 -11.14
N TYR A 116 14.63 19.26 -11.20
CA TYR A 116 13.23 19.11 -10.81
C TYR A 116 13.13 19.16 -9.29
N GLU A 117 13.36 20.35 -8.75
CA GLU A 117 12.76 20.72 -7.48
C GLU A 117 11.26 20.52 -7.65
N THR A 118 10.64 19.83 -6.71
CA THR A 118 9.22 19.46 -6.77
C THR A 118 8.24 20.61 -6.83
N GLU A 119 8.75 21.84 -6.80
CA GLU A 119 8.00 23.06 -7.12
C GLU A 119 7.36 23.02 -8.52
N HIS A 120 7.91 22.25 -9.47
CA HIS A 120 7.33 22.12 -10.81
C HIS A 120 6.32 20.98 -10.97
N LEU A 121 6.12 20.12 -9.97
CA LEU A 121 5.06 19.10 -10.06
C LEU A 121 3.70 19.78 -9.90
N SER A 122 2.78 19.45 -10.81
CA SER A 122 1.41 19.96 -10.72
C SER A 122 0.81 19.64 -9.33
N PRO A 123 0.12 20.59 -8.67
CA PRO A 123 -0.49 20.37 -7.35
C PRO A 123 -1.44 19.16 -7.30
N SER A 124 -2.05 18.78 -8.42
CA SER A 124 -2.86 17.56 -8.54
C SER A 124 -2.03 16.28 -8.41
N PHE A 125 -0.84 16.23 -9.01
CA PHE A 125 0.07 15.09 -8.90
C PHE A 125 0.62 14.94 -7.47
N ALA A 126 1.00 16.04 -6.82
CA ALA A 126 1.43 16.00 -5.42
C ALA A 126 0.32 15.47 -4.48
N ARG A 127 -0.95 15.85 -4.73
CA ARG A 127 -2.10 15.30 -4.00
C ARG A 127 -2.30 13.81 -4.25
N LEU A 128 -2.17 13.36 -5.51
CA LEU A 128 -2.27 11.95 -5.87
C LEU A 128 -1.23 11.10 -5.15
N VAL A 129 0.03 11.55 -5.11
CA VAL A 129 1.12 10.84 -4.42
C VAL A 129 0.87 10.79 -2.91
N LYS A 130 0.39 11.88 -2.29
CA LYS A 130 0.01 11.88 -0.87
C LYS A 130 -1.13 10.90 -0.59
N LEU A 131 -2.16 10.88 -1.43
CA LEU A 131 -3.27 9.91 -1.31
C LEU A 131 -2.77 8.47 -1.45
N GLN A 132 -1.95 8.20 -2.46
CA GLN A 132 -1.32 6.91 -2.69
C GLN A 132 -0.49 6.49 -1.46
N LEU A 133 0.23 7.40 -0.82
CA LEU A 133 1.00 7.11 0.39
C LEU A 133 0.11 6.66 1.56
N VAL A 134 -1.05 7.30 1.74
CA VAL A 134 -2.01 6.90 2.78
C VAL A 134 -2.55 5.50 2.46
N VAL A 135 -3.07 5.32 1.25
CA VAL A 135 -3.73 4.08 0.83
C VAL A 135 -2.77 2.90 0.86
N VAL A 136 -1.53 3.05 0.37
CA VAL A 136 -0.54 1.97 0.40
C VAL A 136 -0.11 1.59 1.82
N SER A 137 -0.04 2.57 2.73
CA SER A 137 0.33 2.30 4.13
C SER A 137 -0.76 1.50 4.84
N VAL A 138 -2.02 1.78 4.54
CA VAL A 138 -3.18 1.02 5.01
C VAL A 138 -3.19 -0.38 4.38
N SER A 139 -3.15 -0.48 3.05
CA SER A 139 -3.26 -1.76 2.33
C SER A 139 -2.17 -2.76 2.77
N ARG A 140 -0.91 -2.33 2.85
CA ARG A 140 0.23 -3.21 3.17
C ARG A 140 0.30 -3.64 4.63
N THR A 141 -0.34 -2.90 5.53
CA THR A 141 -0.32 -3.21 6.96
C THR A 141 -1.56 -3.99 7.36
N VAL A 142 -2.72 -3.58 6.87
CA VAL A 142 -3.99 -4.17 7.29
C VAL A 142 -4.32 -5.45 6.51
N ALA A 143 -3.83 -5.64 5.27
CA ALA A 143 -4.02 -6.91 4.56
C ALA A 143 -3.39 -8.11 5.28
N PRO A 144 -2.12 -8.09 5.70
CA PRO A 144 -1.56 -9.16 6.53
C PRO A 144 -2.29 -9.34 7.86
N LEU A 145 -2.70 -8.24 8.51
CA LEU A 145 -3.43 -8.30 9.77
C LEU A 145 -4.74 -9.09 9.62
N VAL A 146 -5.56 -8.73 8.62
CA VAL A 146 -6.86 -9.35 8.39
C VAL A 146 -6.70 -10.80 7.94
N THR A 147 -5.70 -11.11 7.12
CA THR A 147 -5.41 -12.49 6.73
C THR A 147 -4.94 -13.34 7.90
N LEU A 148 -4.05 -12.83 8.76
CA LEU A 148 -3.62 -13.53 9.96
C LEU A 148 -4.78 -13.75 10.93
N SER A 149 -5.63 -12.74 11.14
CA SER A 149 -6.80 -12.84 12.01
C SER A 149 -7.81 -13.87 11.49
N TYR A 150 -8.00 -13.92 10.17
CA TYR A 150 -8.80 -14.96 9.52
C TYR A 150 -8.19 -16.35 9.72
N LEU A 151 -6.88 -16.51 9.50
CA LEU A 151 -6.20 -17.79 9.69
C LEU A 151 -6.20 -18.24 11.16
N SER A 152 -6.13 -17.32 12.12
CA SER A 152 -6.05 -17.66 13.55
C SER A 152 -7.39 -17.92 14.21
N GLY A 153 -8.46 -17.21 13.81
CA GLY A 153 -9.79 -17.31 14.44
C GLY A 153 -10.80 -18.12 13.64
N VAL A 154 -10.80 -18.01 12.31
CA VAL A 154 -11.84 -18.64 11.47
C VAL A 154 -11.55 -20.10 11.17
N LEU A 155 -10.28 -20.48 11.05
CA LEU A 155 -9.91 -21.89 10.82
C LEU A 155 -10.04 -22.77 12.08
N THR A 156 -10.05 -22.16 13.26
CA THR A 156 -10.01 -22.84 14.55
C THR A 156 -11.39 -23.04 15.16
N GLU A 157 -12.30 -22.07 15.05
CA GLU A 157 -13.54 -22.11 15.82
C GLU A 157 -14.74 -22.72 15.09
N HIS A 158 -14.80 -22.71 13.77
CA HIS A 158 -15.97 -23.20 13.05
C HIS A 158 -15.53 -24.10 11.90
N GLY A 159 -15.85 -25.40 11.98
CA GLY A 159 -15.75 -26.37 10.86
C GLY A 159 -16.61 -26.02 9.63
N MET A 160 -17.00 -24.76 9.50
CA MET A 160 -17.60 -24.14 8.33
C MET A 160 -16.62 -24.27 7.18
N ASN A 161 -17.03 -25.07 6.19
CA ASN A 161 -16.30 -25.26 4.95
C ASN A 161 -16.41 -23.98 4.11
N TYR A 162 -15.70 -22.91 4.50
CA TYR A 162 -15.67 -21.67 3.75
C TYR A 162 -15.16 -21.99 2.34
N GLY A 163 -16.05 -21.79 1.36
CA GLY A 163 -15.75 -22.06 -0.05
C GLY A 163 -14.48 -21.33 -0.48
N TYR A 164 -13.77 -21.92 -1.45
CA TYR A 164 -12.51 -21.38 -1.99
C TYR A 164 -12.56 -19.88 -2.27
N PHE A 165 -13.71 -19.36 -2.74
CA PHE A 165 -13.93 -17.95 -3.02
C PHE A 165 -13.79 -17.02 -1.80
N SER A 166 -14.16 -17.46 -0.60
CA SER A 166 -13.99 -16.67 0.62
C SER A 166 -12.51 -16.44 0.93
N LYS A 167 -11.68 -17.49 0.79
CA LYS A 167 -10.22 -17.44 1.05
C LYS A 167 -9.50 -16.46 0.13
N VAL A 168 -9.98 -16.31 -1.11
CA VAL A 168 -9.41 -15.41 -2.11
C VAL A 168 -9.40 -13.94 -1.64
N HIS A 169 -10.40 -13.51 -0.85
CA HIS A 169 -10.48 -12.15 -0.32
C HIS A 169 -9.34 -11.78 0.64
N TYR A 170 -8.72 -12.78 1.26
CA TYR A 170 -7.63 -12.60 2.22
C TYR A 170 -6.27 -12.80 1.56
N ILE A 171 -6.15 -13.87 0.76
CA ILE A 171 -4.87 -14.28 0.18
C ILE A 171 -4.42 -13.29 -0.90
N ILE A 172 -5.31 -12.84 -1.78
CA ILE A 172 -4.91 -11.98 -2.91
C ILE A 172 -4.38 -10.62 -2.42
N PRO A 173 -5.07 -9.89 -1.52
CA PRO A 173 -4.53 -8.64 -0.99
C PRO A 173 -3.20 -8.82 -0.26
N LEU A 174 -3.02 -9.91 0.49
CA LEU A 174 -1.76 -10.22 1.15
C LEU A 174 -0.63 -10.45 0.14
N VAL A 175 -0.86 -11.29 -0.88
CA VAL A 175 0.12 -11.59 -1.92
C VAL A 175 0.48 -10.32 -2.70
N TYR A 176 -0.52 -9.52 -3.06
CA TYR A 176 -0.28 -8.22 -3.70
C TYR A 176 0.58 -7.31 -2.82
N ALA A 177 0.22 -7.12 -1.55
CA ALA A 177 0.95 -6.27 -0.62
C ALA A 177 2.41 -6.74 -0.46
N ALA A 178 2.64 -8.05 -0.35
CA ALA A 178 3.97 -8.63 -0.24
C ALA A 178 4.81 -8.42 -1.51
N LEU A 179 4.26 -8.72 -2.69
CA LEU A 179 4.95 -8.52 -3.96
C LEU A 179 5.25 -7.03 -4.21
N ASP A 180 4.28 -6.18 -3.91
CA ASP A 180 4.41 -4.74 -4.05
C ASP A 180 5.51 -4.17 -3.14
N LEU A 181 5.54 -4.61 -1.87
CA LEU A 181 6.61 -4.29 -0.93
C LEU A 181 7.99 -4.76 -1.42
N LEU A 182 8.07 -5.82 -2.21
CA LEU A 182 9.33 -6.33 -2.76
C LEU A 182 9.74 -5.69 -4.09
N VAL A 183 8.85 -5.00 -4.81
CA VAL A 183 9.14 -4.45 -6.15
C VAL A 183 9.16 -2.92 -6.17
N SER A 184 8.27 -2.29 -5.39
CA SER A 184 8.01 -0.84 -5.38
C SER A 184 9.06 -0.07 -4.58
N ARG A 185 9.51 1.09 -5.09
CA ARG A 185 10.44 1.96 -4.34
C ARG A 185 9.77 2.79 -3.24
N MET A 186 8.47 2.61 -3.00
CA MET A 186 7.73 3.41 -2.01
C MET A 186 8.40 3.48 -0.63
N PRO A 187 8.48 4.69 -0.03
CA PRO A 187 9.07 4.88 1.28
C PRO A 187 8.14 4.36 2.39
N CYS A 188 8.72 3.71 3.40
CA CYS A 188 8.01 3.33 4.62
C CYS A 188 8.71 3.97 5.82
N LYS A 189 8.03 4.94 6.46
CA LYS A 189 8.53 5.69 7.63
C LYS A 189 7.71 5.34 8.87
N ALA A 190 8.28 5.54 10.06
CA ALA A 190 7.58 5.29 11.32
C ALA A 190 6.25 6.06 11.41
N ARG A 191 6.25 7.35 11.02
CA ARG A 191 5.05 8.20 10.99
C ARG A 191 3.92 7.67 10.10
N HIS A 192 4.21 6.80 9.13
CA HIS A 192 3.17 6.23 8.26
C HIS A 192 2.27 5.22 9.00
N PHE A 193 2.66 4.77 10.20
CA PHE A 193 1.81 3.92 11.04
C PHE A 193 0.49 4.60 11.46
N LEU A 194 0.46 5.95 11.49
CA LEU A 194 -0.76 6.69 11.80
C LEU A 194 -1.90 6.37 10.83
N PHE A 195 -1.60 6.03 9.57
CA PHE A 195 -2.62 5.71 8.56
C PHE A 195 -3.35 4.39 8.85
N PRO A 196 -2.69 3.22 8.96
CA PRO A 196 -3.37 1.98 9.34
C PRO A 196 -3.99 2.04 10.74
N ALA A 197 -3.37 2.75 11.70
CA ALA A 197 -3.99 2.94 13.02
C ALA A 197 -5.32 3.71 12.94
N SER A 198 -5.34 4.83 12.19
CA SER A 198 -6.57 5.62 11.97
C SER A 198 -7.64 4.81 11.25
N PHE A 199 -7.25 3.98 10.28
CA PHE A 199 -8.16 3.08 9.59
C PHE A 199 -8.80 2.07 10.54
N LEU A 200 -8.01 1.42 11.40
CA LEU A 200 -8.51 0.45 12.37
C LEU A 200 -9.44 1.11 13.39
N LEU A 201 -9.09 2.29 13.91
CA LEU A 201 -9.95 3.05 14.82
C LEU A 201 -11.28 3.44 14.15
N THR A 202 -11.23 3.87 12.89
CA THR A 202 -12.45 4.19 12.11
C THR A 202 -13.32 2.96 11.93
N PHE A 203 -12.71 1.81 11.61
CA PHE A 203 -13.43 0.56 11.46
C PHE A 203 -14.07 0.10 12.79
N THR A 204 -13.33 0.15 13.90
CA THR A 204 -13.86 -0.15 15.24
C THR A 204 -15.00 0.80 15.62
N GLY A 205 -14.89 2.09 15.30
CA GLY A 205 -15.96 3.06 15.52
C GLY A 205 -17.21 2.75 14.67
N TYR A 206 -17.02 2.36 13.41
CA TYR A 206 -18.11 1.94 12.54
C TYR A 206 -18.84 0.70 13.08
N THR A 207 -18.11 -0.33 13.53
CA THR A 207 -18.74 -1.54 14.09
C THR A 207 -19.45 -1.26 15.42
N TRP A 208 -18.91 -0.35 16.24
CA TRP A 208 -19.57 0.09 17.48
C TRP A 208 -20.89 0.80 17.18
N ILE A 209 -20.90 1.75 16.24
CA ILE A 209 -22.13 2.44 15.83
C ILE A 209 -23.15 1.41 15.32
N TYR A 210 -22.73 0.48 14.48
CA TYR A 210 -23.62 -0.55 13.95
C TYR A 210 -24.24 -1.41 15.05
N TYR A 211 -23.48 -1.76 16.09
CA TYR A 211 -23.99 -2.43 17.28
C TYR A 211 -25.05 -1.61 18.04
N CYS A 212 -24.88 -0.29 18.16
CA CYS A 212 -25.89 0.58 18.77
C CYS A 212 -27.24 0.55 18.04
N TYR A 213 -27.28 0.13 16.77
CA TYR A 213 -28.49 -0.08 15.97
C TYR A 213 -28.90 -1.55 15.88
N ASP A 214 -28.78 -2.29 16.99
CA ASP A 214 -29.09 -3.74 17.14
C ASP A 214 -28.12 -4.68 16.43
N GLY A 215 -27.19 -4.19 15.60
CA GLY A 215 -26.13 -4.99 14.99
C GLY A 215 -26.62 -6.09 14.03
N ARG A 216 -27.89 -6.00 13.58
CA ARG A 216 -28.53 -7.00 12.72
C ARG A 216 -28.54 -6.58 11.25
N ASP A 217 -28.38 -7.57 10.37
CA ASP A 217 -28.61 -7.40 8.94
C ASP A 217 -30.12 -7.34 8.60
N ILE A 218 -30.44 -7.19 7.32
CA ILE A 218 -31.83 -7.14 6.83
C ILE A 218 -32.60 -8.45 7.06
N PHE A 219 -31.88 -9.55 7.33
CA PHE A 219 -32.44 -10.87 7.60
C PHE A 219 -32.55 -11.16 9.11
N GLY A 220 -32.21 -10.18 9.96
CA GLY A 220 -32.25 -10.30 11.42
C GLY A 220 -31.07 -11.08 12.02
N SER A 221 -30.08 -11.46 11.21
CA SER A 221 -28.87 -12.15 11.64
C SER A 221 -27.83 -11.15 12.15
N SER A 222 -26.95 -11.58 13.06
CA SER A 222 -25.84 -10.72 13.51
C SER A 222 -24.92 -10.41 12.34
N ALA A 223 -24.82 -9.13 11.99
CA ALA A 223 -23.98 -8.67 10.89
C ALA A 223 -22.56 -8.29 11.37
N VAL A 224 -22.38 -8.20 12.68
CA VAL A 224 -21.07 -7.91 13.29
C VAL A 224 -20.25 -9.20 13.34
N ASN A 225 -19.00 -9.12 12.89
CA ASN A 225 -18.06 -10.24 12.94
C ASN A 225 -17.94 -10.76 14.38
N SER A 226 -18.00 -12.08 14.57
CA SER A 226 -17.86 -12.72 15.89
C SER A 226 -16.59 -12.35 16.64
N LEU A 227 -15.52 -11.94 15.92
CA LEU A 227 -14.29 -11.44 16.53
C LEU A 227 -14.49 -10.12 17.30
N ILE A 228 -15.48 -9.31 16.93
CA ILE A 228 -15.80 -8.03 17.59
C ILE A 228 -17.28 -8.05 17.98
N ASP A 229 -17.65 -8.95 18.87
CA ASP A 229 -18.97 -8.94 19.47
C ASP A 229 -19.06 -7.93 20.64
N TRP A 230 -19.73 -6.82 20.40
CA TRP A 230 -19.89 -5.75 21.38
C TRP A 230 -20.87 -6.09 22.52
N GLN A 231 -21.65 -7.17 22.40
CA GLN A 231 -22.35 -7.74 23.55
C GLN A 231 -21.35 -8.20 24.63
N HIS A 232 -20.16 -8.63 24.19
CA HIS A 232 -19.00 -8.96 25.02
C HIS A 232 -17.94 -7.84 24.92
N SER A 233 -18.30 -6.63 25.35
CA SER A 233 -17.50 -5.41 25.17
C SER A 233 -16.04 -5.53 25.62
N LEU A 234 -15.76 -6.27 26.70
CA LEU A 234 -14.39 -6.53 27.17
C LEU A 234 -13.58 -7.34 26.14
N GLN A 235 -14.13 -8.43 25.62
CA GLN A 235 -13.48 -9.28 24.62
C GLN A 235 -13.23 -8.49 23.33
N SER A 236 -14.23 -7.76 22.85
CA SER A 236 -14.08 -6.89 21.67
C SER A 236 -13.03 -5.81 21.84
N THR A 237 -12.95 -5.20 23.04
CA THR A 237 -11.91 -4.22 23.35
C THR A 237 -10.52 -4.85 23.33
N ILE A 238 -10.37 -6.05 23.88
CA ILE A 238 -9.11 -6.81 23.85
C ILE A 238 -8.71 -7.12 22.40
N VAL A 239 -9.64 -7.58 21.57
CA VAL A 239 -9.39 -7.87 20.15
C VAL A 239 -8.98 -6.61 19.39
N ALA A 240 -9.64 -5.47 19.62
CA ALA A 240 -9.28 -4.20 19.00
C ALA A 240 -7.87 -3.73 19.39
N ILE A 241 -7.51 -3.83 20.68
CA ILE A 241 -6.15 -3.51 21.16
C ILE A 241 -5.13 -4.46 20.55
N ALA A 242 -5.41 -5.77 20.54
CA ALA A 242 -4.53 -6.77 19.95
C ALA A 242 -4.32 -6.52 18.45
N ALA A 243 -5.36 -6.13 17.71
CA ALA A 243 -5.27 -5.77 16.30
C ALA A 243 -4.39 -4.53 16.07
N LEU A 244 -4.47 -3.51 16.92
CA LEU A 244 -3.60 -2.33 16.86
C LEU A 244 -2.13 -2.68 17.15
N VAL A 245 -1.87 -3.52 18.16
CA VAL A 245 -0.51 -3.98 18.49
C VAL A 245 0.06 -4.83 17.36
N LEU A 246 -0.71 -5.77 16.81
CA LEU A 246 -0.29 -6.60 15.68
C LEU A 246 -0.05 -5.76 14.41
N SER A 247 -0.88 -4.75 14.15
CA SER A 247 -0.68 -3.78 13.08
C SER A 247 0.65 -3.02 13.23
N LEU A 248 1.01 -2.61 14.45
CA LEU A 248 2.30 -1.98 14.72
C LEU A 248 3.46 -2.93 14.42
N ILE A 249 3.38 -4.20 14.84
CA ILE A 249 4.39 -5.22 14.56
C ILE A 249 4.56 -5.41 13.05
N ILE A 250 3.45 -5.58 12.31
CA ILE A 250 3.47 -5.71 10.84
C ILE A 250 4.10 -4.48 10.19
N HIS A 251 3.80 -3.27 10.67
CA HIS A 251 4.38 -2.03 10.15
C HIS A 251 5.90 -1.98 10.36
N VAL A 252 6.39 -2.40 11.55
CA VAL A 252 7.82 -2.49 11.84
C VAL A 252 8.52 -3.52 10.93
N VAL A 253 7.87 -4.65 10.66
CA VAL A 253 8.35 -5.64 9.68
C VAL A 253 8.44 -5.04 8.28
N ASN A 254 7.39 -4.35 7.83
CA ASN A 254 7.37 -3.65 6.54
C ASN A 254 8.51 -2.63 6.42
N MET A 255 8.73 -1.82 7.46
CA MET A 255 9.86 -0.89 7.51
C MET A 255 11.22 -1.60 7.41
N THR A 256 11.36 -2.73 8.10
CA THR A 256 12.59 -3.53 8.09
C THR A 256 12.88 -4.09 6.70
N ILE A 257 11.86 -4.64 6.02
CA ILE A 257 11.96 -5.13 4.64
C ILE A 257 12.40 -3.99 3.70
N VAL A 258 11.76 -2.82 3.79
CA VAL A 258 12.12 -1.66 2.96
C VAL A 258 13.57 -1.23 3.19
N ARG A 259 14.05 -1.21 4.44
CA ARG A 259 15.44 -0.87 4.77
C ARG A 259 16.43 -1.91 4.24
N MET A 260 16.16 -3.20 4.43
CA MET A 260 17.02 -4.28 3.92
C MET A 260 17.16 -4.20 2.40
N ARG A 261 16.04 -4.02 1.72
CA ARG A 261 15.94 -3.87 0.28
C ARG A 261 16.72 -2.66 -0.25
N GLN A 262 16.63 -1.51 0.42
CA GLN A 262 17.44 -0.33 0.08
C GLN A 262 18.94 -0.62 0.21
N LYS A 263 19.37 -1.32 1.27
CA LYS A 263 20.78 -1.74 1.44
C LYS A 263 21.23 -2.70 0.33
N ILE A 264 20.39 -3.65 -0.06
CA ILE A 264 20.68 -4.60 -1.16
C ILE A 264 20.82 -3.85 -2.49
N CYS A 265 19.90 -2.94 -2.80
CA CYS A 265 20.00 -2.11 -4.00
C CYS A 265 21.30 -1.29 -3.99
N ALA A 266 21.62 -0.63 -2.88
CA ALA A 266 22.84 0.15 -2.73
C ALA A 266 24.10 -0.70 -2.96
N TRP A 267 24.19 -1.86 -2.31
CA TRP A 267 25.31 -2.79 -2.49
C TRP A 267 25.47 -3.25 -3.95
N LYS A 268 24.35 -3.57 -4.62
CA LYS A 268 24.36 -3.98 -6.03
C LYS A 268 24.84 -2.89 -6.98
N PHE A 269 24.53 -1.62 -6.69
CA PHE A 269 24.96 -0.50 -7.52
C PHE A 269 26.40 -0.06 -7.25
N GLN A 270 26.94 -0.29 -6.04
CA GLN A 270 28.35 -0.04 -5.72
C GLN A 270 29.32 -1.03 -6.38
N THR A 271 28.90 -2.29 -6.51
CA THR A 271 29.75 -3.37 -7.06
C THR A 271 29.82 -3.34 -8.59
N GLY A 272 28.90 -2.65 -9.27
CA GLY A 272 29.06 -2.32 -10.68
C GLY A 272 30.11 -1.21 -10.82
N ASN A 273 31.17 -1.46 -11.58
CA ASN A 273 32.41 -0.66 -11.78
C ASN A 273 32.28 0.86 -12.09
N ASN A 274 31.08 1.42 -12.05
CA ASN A 274 30.82 2.84 -12.19
C ASN A 274 30.57 3.41 -10.80
N SER A 275 31.42 4.36 -10.38
CA SER A 275 31.27 5.13 -9.15
C SER A 275 30.02 6.00 -9.21
N TYR A 276 28.85 5.38 -9.13
CA TYR A 276 27.61 6.09 -8.91
C TYR A 276 27.60 6.52 -7.44
N THR A 277 27.45 7.83 -7.22
CA THR A 277 27.15 8.39 -5.92
C THR A 277 25.87 7.71 -5.43
N LEU A 278 26.00 6.77 -4.50
CA LEU A 278 24.83 6.19 -3.86
C LEU A 278 24.03 7.33 -3.25
N LEU A 279 22.77 7.45 -3.66
CA LEU A 279 21.82 8.33 -3.00
C LEU A 279 21.88 8.03 -1.50
N PRO A 280 22.11 9.05 -0.66
CA PRO A 280 22.24 8.83 0.76
C PRO A 280 21.00 8.10 1.28
N LEU A 281 21.23 6.95 1.91
CA LEU A 281 20.22 6.22 2.66
C LEU A 281 19.46 7.23 3.52
N TYR A 282 18.14 7.30 3.35
CA TYR A 282 17.23 8.17 4.08
C TYR A 282 17.73 8.35 5.54
N LYS A 283 18.33 9.51 5.85
CA LYS A 283 18.55 9.88 7.26
C LYS A 283 17.16 10.13 7.84
N ILE A 284 16.76 9.24 8.75
CA ILE A 284 15.47 9.26 9.45
C ILE A 284 15.59 10.20 10.64
#